data_AF-A0A9E5MVM8-F1
#
_entry.id   AF-A0A9E5MVM8-F1
#
_cell.length_a   1.000
_cell.length_b   1.000
_cell.length_c   1.000
_cell.angle_alpha   90.00
_cell.angle_beta   90.00
_cell.angle_gamma   90.00
#
_symmetry.space_group_name_H-M   'P 1'
#
loop_
_entity.id
_entity.type
_entity.pdbx_description
1 polymer ?
#
loop_
_entity_poly.entity_id
_entity_poly.type
_entity_poly.pdbx_seq_one_letter_code
_entity_poly.pdbx_strand_id
1 'polypeptide(L)' 'ASTLVNIGGGYRFGKFSVRLDVFNLLDSDDYDIAYYYASRLPGEAAGGVDDVHFRPLEPRSVRTSITYHW' A
#
# COMPACT_ATOMS: atom_id res chain seq x y z
N ALA A 1 -10.81 -2.03 -12.19
CA ALA A 1 -9.42 -1.60 -12.43
C ALA A 1 -9.14 -0.50 -11.43
N SER A 2 -8.09 -0.62 -10.62
CA SER A 2 -7.72 0.40 -9.63
C SER A 2 -6.81 1.46 -10.23
N THR A 3 -6.87 2.69 -9.72
CA THR A 3 -5.97 3.79 -10.12
C THR A 3 -5.22 4.31 -8.91
N LEU A 4 -3.95 3.93 -8.80
CA LEU A 4 -3.05 4.38 -7.73
C LEU A 4 -2.10 5.46 -8.26
N VAL A 5 -2.17 6.66 -7.67
CA VAL A 5 -1.30 7.79 -8.02
C VAL A 5 -0.45 8.16 -6.80
N ASN A 6 0.87 8.23 -7.01
CA ASN A 6 1.84 8.65 -6.01
C ASN A 6 2.59 9.87 -6.51
N ILE A 7 2.92 10.80 -5.61
CA ILE A 7 3.71 11.98 -5.94
C ILE A 7 4.83 12.16 -4.93
N GLY A 8 6.00 12.61 -5.39
CA GLY A 8 7.10 12.91 -4.49
C GLY A 8 7.99 14.01 -5.03
N GLY A 9 8.46 14.86 -4.12
CA GLY A 9 9.33 16.00 -4.40
C GLY A 9 10.44 16.09 -3.36
N GLY A 10 11.60 16.59 -3.76
CA GLY A 10 12.71 16.76 -2.84
C GLY A 10 13.64 17.88 -3.24
N TYR A 11 14.35 18.41 -2.26
CA TYR A 11 15.29 19.50 -2.42
C TYR A 11 16.55 19.27 -1.60
N ARG A 12 17.71 19.62 -2.19
CA ARG A 12 19.01 19.54 -1.55
C ARG A 12 19.51 20.94 -1.21
N PHE A 13 19.90 21.13 0.04
CA PHE A 13 20.50 22.36 0.55
C PHE A 13 21.83 22.03 1.24
N GLY A 14 22.93 22.28 0.53
CA GLY A 14 24.27 21.96 0.98
C GLY A 14 24.46 20.46 1.27
N LYS A 15 24.74 20.13 2.53
CA LYS A 15 24.94 18.76 3.02
C LYS A 15 23.63 18.04 3.37
N PHE A 16 22.48 18.69 3.31
CA PHE A 16 21.21 18.06 3.64
C PHE A 16 20.33 17.90 2.39
N SER A 17 19.57 16.82 2.33
CA SER A 17 18.52 16.61 1.34
C SER A 17 17.24 16.25 2.06
N VAL A 18 16.15 16.93 1.68
CA VAL A 18 14.81 16.66 2.21
C VAL A 18 13.93 16.18 1.08
N ARG A 19 13.15 15.12 1.32
CA ARG A 19 12.18 14.58 0.38
C ARG A 19 10.85 14.37 1.07
N LEU A 20 9.78 14.69 0.37
CA LEU A 20 8.40 14.42 0.75
C LEU A 20 7.78 13.52 -0.32
N ASP A 21 7.25 12.38 0.10
CA ASP A 21 6.47 11.47 -0.73
C ASP A 21 5.04 11.40 -0.18
N VAL A 22 4.05 11.45 -1.07
CA VAL A 22 2.63 11.20 -0.77
C VAL A 22 2.20 10.00 -1.59
N PHE A 23 1.79 8.94 -0.90
CA PHE A 23 1.30 7.70 -1.48
C PHE A 23 -0.21 7.67 -1.46
N ASN A 24 -0.81 7.03 -2.47
CA ASN A 24 -2.26 6.95 -2.65
C ASN A 24 -2.91 8.35 -2.60
N LEU A 25 -2.43 9.26 -3.46
CA LEU A 25 -2.83 10.67 -3.49
C LEU A 25 -4.34 10.86 -3.69
N LEU A 26 -4.97 9.96 -4.45
CA LEU A 26 -6.40 9.97 -4.76
C LEU A 26 -7.26 9.24 -3.72
N ASP A 27 -6.65 8.70 -2.66
CA ASP A 27 -7.36 8.02 -1.56
C ASP A 27 -8.22 6.84 -2.05
N SER A 28 -7.65 5.98 -2.90
CA SER A 28 -8.30 4.77 -3.40
C SER A 28 -8.37 3.70 -2.32
N ASP A 29 -9.57 3.12 -2.15
CA ASP A 29 -9.86 2.03 -1.22
C ASP A 29 -9.96 0.65 -1.92
N ASP A 30 -9.37 0.51 -3.10
CA ASP A 30 -9.39 -0.76 -3.85
C ASP A 30 -8.53 -1.85 -3.18
N TYR A 31 -8.59 -3.07 -3.72
CA TYR A 31 -7.77 -4.18 -3.28
C TYR A 31 -6.42 -4.20 -4.00
N ASP A 32 -5.34 -4.38 -3.24
CA ASP A 32 -3.98 -4.56 -3.76
C ASP A 32 -3.87 -5.91 -4.49
N ILE A 33 -4.46 -6.95 -3.90
CA ILE A 33 -4.56 -8.28 -4.50
C ILE A 33 -5.80 -9.02 -4.01
N ALA A 34 -6.38 -9.85 -4.88
CA ALA A 34 -7.52 -10.72 -4.56
C ALA A 34 -7.34 -12.10 -5.19
N TYR A 35 -7.60 -13.15 -4.41
CA TYR A 35 -7.52 -14.55 -4.83
C TYR A 35 -8.84 -15.26 -4.57
N TYR A 36 -9.30 -16.01 -5.55
CA TYR A 36 -10.46 -16.88 -5.40
C TYR A 36 -9.99 -18.32 -5.15
N TYR A 37 -10.21 -18.83 -3.95
CA TYR A 37 -9.95 -20.24 -3.60
C TYR A 37 -10.72 -20.66 -2.34
N ALA A 38 -10.96 -21.96 -2.21
CA ALA A 38 -11.54 -22.54 -1.00
C ALA A 38 -10.55 -22.47 0.18
N SER A 39 -10.93 -21.80 1.26
CA SER A 39 -10.18 -21.82 2.53
C SER A 39 -10.97 -22.55 3.62
N ARG A 40 -10.31 -22.88 4.74
CA ARG A 40 -10.95 -23.60 5.84
C ARG A 40 -10.50 -23.07 7.18
N LEU A 41 -11.43 -22.56 7.97
CA LEU A 41 -11.24 -22.18 9.37
C LEU A 41 -11.51 -23.35 10.32
N PRO A 42 -11.07 -23.28 11.60
CA PRO A 42 -11.43 -24.26 12.61
C PRO A 42 -12.96 -24.37 12.76
N GLY A 43 -13.50 -25.56 12.56
CA GLY A 43 -14.94 -25.82 12.65
C GLY A 43 -15.68 -25.93 11.30
N GLU A 44 -15.00 -25.63 10.19
CA GLU A 44 -15.60 -25.75 8.85
C GLU A 44 -15.44 -27.16 8.23
N ALA A 45 -16.29 -27.46 7.24
CA ALA A 45 -16.30 -28.74 6.54
C ALA A 45 -14.96 -29.04 5.85
N ALA A 46 -14.65 -30.32 5.64
CA ALA A 46 -13.36 -30.76 5.09
C ALA A 46 -13.03 -30.16 3.71
N GLY A 47 -14.06 -29.85 2.90
CA GLY A 47 -13.93 -29.22 1.59
C GLY A 47 -13.63 -27.71 1.62
N GLY A 48 -13.68 -27.06 2.79
CA GLY A 48 -13.53 -25.61 2.90
C GLY A 48 -14.74 -24.83 2.36
N VAL A 49 -14.61 -23.51 2.35
CA VAL A 49 -15.56 -22.53 1.83
C VAL A 49 -14.85 -21.71 0.75
N ASP A 50 -15.43 -21.67 -0.45
CA ASP A 50 -14.97 -20.79 -1.52
C ASP A 50 -15.13 -19.33 -1.11
N ASP A 51 -14.04 -18.58 -1.06
CA ASP A 51 -14.07 -17.16 -0.73
C ASP A 51 -13.00 -16.36 -1.50
N VAL A 52 -13.24 -15.04 -1.60
CA VAL A 52 -12.28 -14.08 -2.15
C VAL A 52 -11.43 -13.54 -1.01
N HIS A 53 -10.17 -13.97 -0.99
CA HIS A 53 -9.20 -13.48 -0.04
C HIS A 53 -8.50 -12.28 -0.64
N PHE A 54 -8.70 -11.11 -0.04
CA PHE A 54 -8.13 -9.87 -0.55
C PHE A 54 -7.34 -9.12 0.52
N ARG A 55 -6.39 -8.32 0.05
CA ARG A 55 -5.69 -7.33 0.86
C ARG A 55 -6.12 -5.94 0.38
N PRO A 56 -6.66 -5.08 1.27
CA PRO A 56 -6.88 -3.67 0.93
C PRO A 56 -5.57 -2.97 0.55
N LEU A 57 -5.64 -2.01 -0.36
CA LEU A 57 -4.53 -1.09 -0.61
C LEU A 57 -4.12 -0.34 0.66
N GLU A 58 -2.86 0.03 0.76
CA GLU A 58 -2.43 0.94 1.81
C GLU A 58 -3.19 2.28 1.72
N PRO A 59 -3.72 2.80 2.85
CA PRO A 59 -4.34 4.11 2.89
C PRO A 59 -3.39 5.23 2.48
N ARG A 60 -3.94 6.40 2.15
CA ARG A 60 -3.13 7.60 1.90
C ARG A 60 -2.14 7.86 3.03
N SER A 61 -0.87 7.93 2.65
CA SER A 61 0.22 8.07 3.60
C SER A 61 1.26 9.07 3.11
N VAL A 62 1.92 9.73 4.06
CA VAL A 62 2.94 10.76 3.78
C VAL A 62 4.24 10.33 4.44
N ARG A 63 5.33 10.37 3.67
CA ARG A 63 6.67 10.07 4.17
C ARG A 63 7.60 11.24 3.93
N THR A 64 8.30 11.65 5.00
CA THR A 64 9.37 12.65 4.91
C THR A 64 10.70 11.97 5.18
N SER A 65 11.69 12.23 4.31
CA SER A 65 13.05 11.73 4.45
C SER A 65 14.02 12.89 4.54
N ILE A 66 14.97 12.81 5.48
CA ILE A 66 16.06 13.76 5.64
C ILE A 66 17.37 12.98 5.54
N THR A 67 18.24 13.37 4.61
CA THR A 67 19.55 12.73 4.40
C THR A 67 20.65 13.75 4.64
N TYR A 68 21.63 13.37 5.45
CA TYR A 68 22.87 14.13 5.63
C TYR A 68 23.99 13.48 4.81
N HIS A 69 24.66 14.29 3.99
CA HIS A 69 25.80 13.92 3.17
C HIS A 69 27.07 14.38 3.89
N TRP A 70 27.82 13.45 4.48
CA TRP A 70 29.06 13.72 5.20
C TRP A 70 30.26 13.88 4.28
#